data_AF-A0A328RMT0-F1
#
_entry.id   AF-A0A328RMT0-F1
#
_cell.length_a   1.000
_cell.length_b   1.000
_cell.length_c   1.000
_cell.angle_alpha   90.00
_cell.angle_beta   90.00
_cell.angle_gamma   90.00
#
_symmetry.space_group_name_H-M   'P 1'
#
loop_
_entity.id
_entity.type
_entity.pdbx_description
1 polymer ?
#
loop_
_entity_poly.entity_id
_entity_poly.type
_entity_poly.pdbx_seq_one_letter_code
_entity_poly.pdbx_strand_id
1 'polypeptide(L)'
;NETLESATPISSLPGVLQHSPDSILEEVEIAVADGIKSVILFGIPETKDEEATEAYSAGGVIQTAISLIKTHFPDLIVIADCCLCEYTDHGNCYATEKGNYDHNKTLELLGDIAASYADAGVDIVAPSGMIDGKVNAIRTALDEQGHDLVSIMSYSVKFASAFYGPFRDATNASNKTFDRRHHQMNPAQRFEALREADLDVDEGADSIIVKPITHNLDLVIEVKERTELPIIGYQVSGEYSMLKQAALKGIVNEKDAFNEVFISMKRAGCSKIISYYAKEIAKTL
;
A
#
# COMPACT_ATOMS: atom_id res chain seq x y z
N ASN A 1 -7.53 -6.67 10.50
CA ASN A 1 -8.33 -7.88 10.26
C ASN A 1 -9.39 -7.94 11.35
N GLU A 2 -10.63 -7.63 11.00
CA GLU A 2 -11.71 -7.51 11.99
C GLU A 2 -12.22 -8.86 12.52
N THR A 3 -11.82 -9.98 11.90
CA THR A 3 -12.14 -11.33 12.37
C THR A 3 -11.23 -11.85 13.48
N LEU A 4 -10.18 -11.11 13.84
CA LEU A 4 -9.22 -11.53 14.86
C LEU A 4 -9.57 -10.97 16.24
N GLU A 5 -9.40 -11.79 17.26
CA GLU A 5 -9.45 -11.34 18.66
C GLU A 5 -8.09 -10.81 19.15
N SER A 6 -6.98 -11.28 18.55
CA SER A 6 -5.62 -10.89 18.94
C SER A 6 -4.63 -10.99 17.77
N ALA A 7 -3.44 -10.40 17.94
CA ALA A 7 -2.41 -10.38 16.92
C ALA A 7 -1.96 -11.80 16.52
N THR A 8 -1.92 -12.10 15.22
CA THR A 8 -1.68 -13.45 14.69
C THR A 8 -0.50 -13.45 13.71
N PRO A 9 0.47 -14.37 13.83
CA PRO A 9 1.64 -14.40 12.96
C PRO A 9 1.30 -14.84 11.53
N ILE A 10 2.04 -14.27 10.57
CA ILE A 10 1.92 -14.61 9.14
C ILE A 10 3.08 -15.52 8.75
N SER A 11 2.79 -16.79 8.45
CA SER A 11 3.83 -17.80 8.21
C SER A 11 4.79 -17.46 7.05
N SER A 12 4.28 -16.82 6.00
CA SER A 12 5.07 -16.40 4.83
C SER A 12 5.88 -15.12 5.05
N LEU A 13 5.63 -14.40 6.16
CA LEU A 13 6.31 -13.17 6.57
C LEU A 13 6.82 -13.31 8.02
N PRO A 14 7.93 -14.03 8.26
CA PRO A 14 8.42 -14.28 9.62
C PRO A 14 8.71 -12.98 10.36
N GLY A 15 8.09 -12.79 11.53
CA GLY A 15 8.20 -11.58 12.34
C GLY A 15 7.10 -10.54 12.09
N VAL A 16 6.23 -10.76 11.11
CA VAL A 16 5.08 -9.89 10.82
C VAL A 16 3.80 -10.52 11.37
N LEU A 17 2.96 -9.68 11.96
CA LEU A 17 1.67 -10.06 12.55
C LEU A 17 0.51 -9.38 11.79
N GLN A 18 -0.64 -10.05 11.72
CA GLN A 18 -1.93 -9.42 11.47
C GLN A 18 -2.53 -8.96 12.79
N HIS A 19 -3.09 -7.75 12.82
CA HIS A 19 -3.74 -7.19 14.00
C HIS A 19 -5.25 -7.04 13.79
N SER A 20 -5.99 -7.18 14.89
CA SER A 20 -7.36 -6.67 15.05
C SER A 20 -7.34 -5.14 15.21
N PRO A 21 -8.49 -4.44 15.03
CA PRO A 21 -8.57 -3.01 15.32
C PRO A 21 -8.11 -2.63 16.74
N ASP A 22 -8.34 -3.50 17.73
CA ASP A 22 -7.92 -3.24 19.11
C ASP A 22 -6.42 -3.50 19.32
N SER A 23 -5.90 -4.62 18.80
CA SER A 23 -4.50 -5.02 19.01
C SER A 23 -3.50 -4.23 18.16
N ILE A 24 -3.96 -3.42 17.21
CA ILE A 24 -3.06 -2.60 16.38
C ILE A 24 -2.40 -1.47 17.17
N LEU A 25 -3.06 -0.96 18.22
CA LEU A 25 -2.55 0.18 18.99
C LEU A 25 -1.24 -0.15 19.71
N GLU A 26 -1.10 -1.36 20.25
CA GLU A 26 0.15 -1.81 20.87
C GLU A 26 1.31 -1.83 19.86
N GLU A 27 1.05 -2.30 18.64
CA GLU A 27 2.08 -2.34 17.59
C GLU A 27 2.47 -0.94 17.10
N VAL A 28 1.49 -0.04 16.99
CA VAL A 28 1.70 1.36 16.64
C VAL A 28 2.46 2.10 17.74
N GLU A 29 2.14 1.85 19.02
CA GLU A 29 2.86 2.42 20.15
C GLU A 29 4.35 2.06 20.09
N ILE A 30 4.67 0.78 19.87
CA ILE A 30 6.04 0.31 19.71
C ILE A 30 6.72 1.00 18.52
N ALA A 31 6.04 1.08 17.37
CA ALA A 31 6.60 1.72 16.18
C ALA A 31 6.90 3.21 16.42
N VAL A 32 5.98 3.94 17.07
CA VAL A 32 6.16 5.35 17.43
C VAL A 32 7.34 5.52 18.41
N ALA A 33 7.44 4.65 19.41
CA ALA A 33 8.54 4.66 20.38
C ALA A 33 9.91 4.38 19.72
N ASP A 34 9.93 3.52 18.70
CA ASP A 34 11.10 3.25 17.86
C ASP A 34 11.42 4.42 16.89
N GLY A 35 10.58 5.46 16.83
CA GLY A 35 10.80 6.66 16.03
C GLY A 35 10.14 6.66 14.65
N ILE A 36 9.31 5.66 14.33
CA ILE A 36 8.53 5.62 13.09
C ILE A 36 7.57 6.81 13.01
N LYS A 37 7.49 7.42 11.83
CA LYS A 37 6.70 8.64 11.58
C LYS A 37 5.45 8.41 10.74
N SER A 38 5.32 7.24 10.13
CA SER A 38 4.20 6.92 9.26
C SER A 38 3.90 5.43 9.26
N VAL A 39 2.62 5.07 9.21
CA VAL A 39 2.15 3.69 9.04
C VAL A 39 1.23 3.62 7.82
N ILE A 40 1.26 2.49 7.12
CA ILE A 40 0.31 2.20 6.03
C ILE A 40 -0.60 1.05 6.43
N LEU A 41 -1.91 1.28 6.33
CA LEU A 41 -2.94 0.33 6.73
C LEU A 41 -3.43 -0.49 5.53
N PHE A 42 -3.60 -1.79 5.76
CA PHE A 42 -4.20 -2.73 4.82
C PHE A 42 -5.37 -3.44 5.52
N GLY A 43 -6.57 -3.26 4.97
CA GLY A 43 -7.80 -3.79 5.54
C GLY A 43 -8.00 -5.26 5.22
N ILE A 44 -8.60 -6.00 6.16
CA ILE A 44 -9.12 -7.35 5.92
C ILE A 44 -10.50 -7.38 6.59
N PRO A 45 -11.58 -7.23 5.82
CA PRO A 45 -12.93 -7.27 6.34
C PRO A 45 -13.37 -8.71 6.64
N GLU A 46 -14.39 -8.86 7.45
CA GLU A 46 -15.12 -10.09 7.77
C GLU A 46 -15.99 -10.49 6.58
N THR A 47 -16.66 -9.52 5.96
CA THR A 47 -17.54 -9.73 4.81
C THR A 47 -16.95 -9.14 3.53
N LYS A 48 -17.29 -9.76 2.41
CA LYS A 48 -16.88 -9.35 1.06
C LYS A 48 -18.04 -9.52 0.10
N ASP A 49 -18.19 -8.61 -0.85
CA ASP A 49 -19.24 -8.63 -1.86
C ASP A 49 -18.76 -8.03 -3.19
N GLU A 50 -19.59 -8.09 -4.23
CA GLU A 50 -19.25 -7.60 -5.56
C GLU A 50 -19.04 -6.06 -5.60
N GLU A 51 -19.67 -5.32 -4.69
CA GLU A 51 -19.66 -3.85 -4.66
C GLU A 51 -18.61 -3.27 -3.69
N ALA A 52 -17.84 -4.13 -3.02
CA ALA A 52 -16.86 -3.77 -2.01
C ALA A 52 -17.44 -2.89 -0.87
N THR A 53 -18.67 -3.15 -0.40
CA THR A 53 -19.36 -2.19 0.49
C THR A 53 -18.61 -1.89 1.78
N GLU A 54 -17.87 -2.86 2.32
CA GLU A 54 -17.04 -2.67 3.51
C GLU A 54 -15.85 -1.73 3.30
N ALA A 55 -15.43 -1.47 2.05
CA ALA A 55 -14.30 -0.61 1.76
C ALA A 55 -14.58 0.87 2.08
N TYR A 56 -15.84 1.30 1.98
CA TYR A 56 -16.28 2.68 2.22
C TYR A 56 -17.32 2.79 3.35
N SER A 57 -17.58 1.71 4.08
CA SER A 57 -18.41 1.71 5.29
C SER A 57 -17.77 2.60 6.37
N ALA A 58 -18.55 3.50 6.99
CA ALA A 58 -18.06 4.36 8.07
C ALA A 58 -17.53 3.57 9.29
N GLY A 59 -18.03 2.35 9.48
CA GLY A 59 -17.57 1.42 10.52
C GLY A 59 -16.57 0.37 10.03
N GLY A 60 -16.09 0.48 8.79
CA GLY A 60 -15.19 -0.50 8.19
C GLY A 60 -13.87 -0.63 8.95
N VAL A 61 -13.19 -1.76 8.74
CA VAL A 61 -11.94 -2.12 9.44
C VAL A 61 -10.86 -1.04 9.34
N ILE A 62 -10.74 -0.35 8.20
CA ILE A 62 -9.74 0.69 7.99
C ILE A 62 -10.16 2.00 8.67
N GLN A 63 -11.41 2.43 8.50
CA GLN A 63 -11.98 3.63 9.10
C GLN A 63 -11.86 3.60 10.63
N THR A 64 -12.18 2.44 11.21
CA THR A 64 -12.02 2.18 12.64
C THR A 64 -10.55 2.28 13.06
N ALA A 65 -9.63 1.64 12.32
CA ALA A 65 -8.19 1.69 12.63
C ALA A 65 -7.61 3.10 12.51
N ILE A 66 -7.97 3.86 11.46
CA ILE A 66 -7.56 5.25 11.28
C ILE A 66 -8.01 6.08 12.48
N SER A 67 -9.31 6.03 12.81
CA SER A 67 -9.90 6.81 13.91
C SER A 67 -9.21 6.50 15.25
N LEU A 68 -8.99 5.21 15.55
CA LEU A 68 -8.30 4.76 16.75
C LEU A 68 -6.86 5.27 16.80
N ILE A 69 -6.11 5.14 15.72
CA ILE A 69 -4.70 5.58 15.65
C ILE A 69 -4.60 7.09 15.79
N LYS A 70 -5.41 7.87 15.05
CA LYS A 70 -5.38 9.34 15.12
C LYS A 70 -5.80 9.86 16.49
N THR A 71 -6.67 9.15 17.21
CA THR A 71 -7.06 9.50 18.59
C THR A 71 -5.90 9.34 19.57
N HIS A 72 -5.10 8.28 19.46
CA HIS A 72 -4.01 7.98 20.40
C HIS A 72 -2.65 8.56 19.99
N PHE A 73 -2.42 8.73 18.68
CA PHE A 73 -1.17 9.16 18.09
C PHE A 73 -1.41 10.24 17.01
N PRO A 74 -1.91 11.44 17.38
CA PRO A 74 -2.35 12.46 16.42
C PRO A 74 -1.26 12.93 15.45
N ASP A 75 0.01 12.90 15.90
CA ASP A 75 1.17 13.31 15.09
C ASP A 75 1.69 12.21 14.15
N LEU A 76 1.20 10.97 14.26
CA LEU A 76 1.57 9.89 13.36
C LEU A 76 0.84 10.08 12.03
N ILE A 77 1.60 9.99 10.93
CA ILE A 77 1.05 10.03 9.57
C ILE A 77 0.41 8.66 9.28
N VAL A 78 -0.90 8.65 9.07
CA VAL A 78 -1.66 7.46 8.71
C VAL A 78 -1.92 7.46 7.21
N ILE A 79 -1.44 6.40 6.57
CA ILE A 79 -1.63 6.12 5.14
C ILE A 79 -2.60 4.95 5.03
N ALA A 80 -3.56 4.99 4.12
CA ALA A 80 -4.47 3.87 3.86
C ALA A 80 -4.37 3.40 2.41
N ASP A 81 -4.26 2.08 2.20
CA ASP A 81 -4.35 1.50 0.84
C ASP A 81 -5.78 1.66 0.31
N CYS A 82 -5.91 2.28 -0.86
CA CYS A 82 -7.20 2.49 -1.53
C CYS A 82 -7.31 1.53 -2.72
N CYS A 83 -8.08 0.46 -2.53
CA CYS A 83 -8.30 -0.59 -3.52
C CYS A 83 -9.55 -1.40 -3.17
N LEU A 84 -10.13 -2.06 -4.19
CA LEU A 84 -11.31 -2.91 -4.01
C LEU A 84 -10.98 -4.37 -3.64
N CYS A 85 -9.73 -4.82 -3.85
CA CYS A 85 -9.47 -6.25 -3.98
C CYS A 85 -9.47 -7.04 -2.67
N GLU A 86 -9.29 -6.37 -1.53
CA GLU A 86 -9.42 -6.95 -0.20
C GLU A 86 -10.89 -7.14 0.19
N TYR A 87 -11.80 -6.34 -0.40
CA TYR A 87 -13.20 -6.20 -0.05
C TYR A 87 -14.15 -6.90 -1.04
N THR A 88 -13.67 -7.24 -2.24
CA THR A 88 -14.46 -8.00 -3.21
C THR A 88 -14.37 -9.51 -3.04
N ASP A 89 -15.47 -10.21 -3.29
CA ASP A 89 -15.53 -11.67 -3.26
C ASP A 89 -14.71 -12.32 -4.39
N HIS A 90 -14.64 -11.68 -5.56
CA HIS A 90 -13.81 -12.08 -6.68
C HIS A 90 -12.34 -11.66 -6.53
N GLY A 91 -12.03 -10.70 -5.65
CA GLY A 91 -10.67 -10.27 -5.30
C GLY A 91 -9.95 -9.45 -6.38
N ASN A 92 -10.70 -8.75 -7.23
CA ASN A 92 -10.16 -7.86 -8.28
C ASN A 92 -10.14 -6.40 -7.82
N CYS A 93 -9.26 -5.61 -8.42
CA CYS A 93 -9.18 -4.16 -8.24
C CYS A 93 -10.27 -3.40 -9.00
N TYR A 94 -10.97 -4.06 -9.93
CA TYR A 94 -12.10 -3.50 -10.67
C TYR A 94 -13.42 -3.97 -10.07
N ALA A 95 -14.40 -3.08 -10.05
CA ALA A 95 -15.81 -3.44 -9.96
C ALA A 95 -16.23 -4.27 -11.17
N THR A 96 -17.21 -5.14 -10.98
CA THR A 96 -17.79 -5.93 -12.08
C THR A 96 -19.26 -5.64 -12.27
N GLU A 97 -19.71 -5.64 -13.53
CA GLU A 97 -21.12 -5.73 -13.88
C GLU A 97 -21.32 -6.96 -14.78
N LYS A 98 -22.09 -7.94 -14.31
CA LYS A 98 -22.40 -9.19 -15.04
C LYS A 98 -21.12 -9.91 -15.51
N GLY A 99 -20.08 -9.87 -14.68
CA GLY A 99 -18.78 -10.52 -14.94
C GLY A 99 -17.84 -9.75 -15.88
N ASN A 100 -18.19 -8.53 -16.32
CA ASN A 100 -17.29 -7.64 -17.05
C ASN A 100 -16.75 -6.55 -16.13
N TYR A 101 -15.52 -6.10 -16.37
CA TYR A 101 -14.96 -4.98 -15.61
C TYR A 101 -15.67 -3.67 -15.96
N ASP A 102 -16.08 -2.94 -14.93
CA ASP A 102 -16.65 -1.60 -15.07
C ASP A 102 -15.64 -0.56 -14.56
N HIS A 103 -14.98 0.10 -15.51
CA HIS A 103 -13.98 1.11 -15.20
C HIS A 103 -14.57 2.34 -14.49
N ASN A 104 -15.71 2.85 -14.96
CA ASN A 104 -16.31 4.06 -14.41
C ASN A 104 -16.81 3.80 -12.99
N LYS A 105 -17.47 2.66 -12.77
CA LYS A 105 -17.90 2.27 -11.43
C LYS A 105 -16.71 2.04 -10.50
N THR A 106 -15.58 1.53 -11.01
CA THR A 106 -14.35 1.39 -10.22
C THR A 106 -13.84 2.75 -9.76
N LEU A 107 -13.81 3.77 -10.63
CA LEU A 107 -13.37 5.12 -10.27
C LEU A 107 -14.30 5.78 -9.25
N GLU A 108 -15.62 5.62 -9.40
CA GLU A 108 -16.62 6.07 -8.42
C GLU A 108 -16.35 5.47 -7.03
N LEU A 109 -16.23 4.14 -6.95
CA LEU A 109 -15.97 3.44 -5.69
C LEU A 109 -14.62 3.82 -5.07
N LEU A 110 -13.57 4.06 -5.86
CA LEU A 110 -12.29 4.54 -5.34
C LEU A 110 -12.42 5.93 -4.70
N GLY A 111 -13.25 6.81 -5.28
CA GLY A 111 -13.60 8.11 -4.71
C GLY A 111 -14.33 7.95 -3.37
N ASP A 112 -15.34 7.09 -3.32
CA ASP A 112 -16.12 6.80 -2.09
C ASP A 112 -15.23 6.25 -0.96
N ILE A 113 -14.33 5.32 -1.29
CA ILE A 113 -13.36 4.75 -0.35
C ILE A 113 -12.44 5.84 0.19
N ALA A 114 -11.87 6.67 -0.69
CA ALA A 114 -10.96 7.74 -0.29
C ALA A 114 -11.62 8.76 0.62
N ALA A 115 -12.86 9.17 0.29
CA ALA A 115 -13.63 10.08 1.12
C ALA A 115 -13.97 9.47 2.49
N SER A 116 -14.39 8.20 2.52
CA SER A 116 -14.66 7.48 3.77
C SER A 116 -13.42 7.39 4.68
N TYR A 117 -12.23 7.20 4.10
CA TYR A 117 -10.97 7.26 4.86
C TYR A 117 -10.64 8.68 5.35
N ALA A 118 -10.94 9.70 4.55
CA ALA A 118 -10.76 11.10 4.91
C ALA A 118 -11.66 11.53 6.08
N ASP A 119 -12.93 11.11 6.07
CA ASP A 119 -13.86 11.29 7.20
C ASP A 119 -13.33 10.67 8.50
N ALA A 120 -12.63 9.53 8.41
CA ALA A 120 -11.98 8.89 9.55
C ALA A 120 -10.69 9.60 10.02
N GLY A 121 -10.16 10.53 9.22
CA GLY A 121 -8.97 11.33 9.55
C GLY A 121 -7.67 10.81 8.93
N VAL A 122 -7.71 10.12 7.79
CA VAL A 122 -6.50 9.69 7.08
C VAL A 122 -5.67 10.91 6.64
N ASP A 123 -4.35 10.80 6.71
CA ASP A 123 -3.46 11.86 6.22
C ASP A 123 -3.17 11.66 4.72
N ILE A 124 -3.05 10.40 4.27
CA ILE A 124 -2.69 10.05 2.90
C ILE A 124 -3.48 8.84 2.40
N VAL A 125 -4.08 8.94 1.21
CA VAL A 125 -4.66 7.81 0.49
C VAL A 125 -3.68 7.26 -0.54
N ALA A 126 -3.56 5.93 -0.63
CA ALA A 126 -2.59 5.27 -1.50
C ALA A 126 -3.28 4.35 -2.52
N PRO A 127 -3.72 4.86 -3.69
CA PRO A 127 -4.48 4.08 -4.66
C PRO A 127 -3.62 3.03 -5.35
N SER A 128 -3.87 1.75 -5.04
CA SER A 128 -3.00 0.64 -5.41
C SER A 128 -3.51 -0.20 -6.59
N GLY A 129 -4.73 0.07 -7.08
CA GLY A 129 -5.42 -0.75 -8.08
C GLY A 129 -4.82 -0.75 -9.49
N MET A 130 -3.94 0.20 -9.86
CA MET A 130 -3.52 0.44 -11.25
C MET A 130 -4.70 0.62 -12.20
N ILE A 131 -5.63 1.50 -11.82
CA ILE A 131 -6.78 1.88 -12.65
C ILE A 131 -6.44 3.22 -13.30
N ASP A 132 -6.54 3.32 -14.62
CA ASP A 132 -6.33 4.58 -15.36
C ASP A 132 -7.25 5.68 -14.79
N GLY A 133 -6.77 6.92 -14.62
CA GLY A 133 -7.60 8.02 -14.09
C GLY A 133 -7.89 7.97 -12.58
N LYS A 134 -7.34 7.00 -11.83
CA LYS A 134 -7.62 6.83 -10.39
C LYS A 134 -7.23 8.06 -9.57
N VAL A 135 -6.14 8.75 -9.93
CA VAL A 135 -5.62 9.88 -9.15
C VAL A 135 -6.59 11.04 -9.32
N ASN A 136 -6.97 11.34 -10.57
CA ASN A 136 -7.94 12.39 -10.84
C ASN A 136 -9.30 12.14 -10.19
N ALA A 137 -9.81 10.90 -10.26
CA ALA A 137 -11.09 10.52 -9.65
C ALA A 137 -11.07 10.71 -8.13
N ILE A 138 -10.01 10.23 -7.46
CA ILE A 138 -9.85 10.38 -6.01
C ILE A 138 -9.67 11.84 -5.61
N ARG A 139 -8.84 12.61 -6.32
CA ARG A 139 -8.64 14.04 -6.04
C ARG A 139 -9.95 14.80 -6.14
N THR A 140 -10.72 14.56 -7.21
CA THR A 140 -12.03 15.18 -7.42
C THR A 140 -12.99 14.85 -6.28
N ALA A 141 -13.11 13.57 -5.91
CA ALA A 141 -14.01 13.15 -4.83
C ALA A 141 -13.64 13.75 -3.47
N LEU A 142 -12.34 13.80 -3.15
CA LEU A 142 -11.85 14.42 -1.93
C LEU A 142 -12.14 15.93 -1.90
N ASP A 143 -11.90 16.64 -3.01
CA ASP A 143 -12.15 18.09 -3.10
C ASP A 143 -13.64 18.44 -2.99
N GLU A 144 -14.50 17.68 -3.68
CA GLU A 144 -15.96 17.88 -3.63
C GLU A 144 -16.54 17.68 -2.23
N GLN A 145 -15.89 16.86 -1.39
CA GLN A 145 -16.29 16.57 -0.01
C GLN A 145 -15.55 17.42 1.03
N GLY A 146 -14.64 18.32 0.59
CA GLY A 146 -13.93 19.24 1.48
C GLY A 146 -12.70 18.65 2.18
N HIS A 147 -12.09 17.62 1.60
CA HIS A 147 -10.86 16.96 2.05
C HIS A 147 -9.65 17.34 1.19
N ASP A 148 -9.51 18.62 0.86
CA ASP A 148 -8.46 19.20 0.00
C ASP A 148 -7.04 19.01 0.57
N LEU A 149 -6.91 18.80 1.88
CA LEU A 149 -5.63 18.59 2.57
C LEU A 149 -5.15 17.12 2.59
N VAL A 150 -6.00 16.15 2.23
CA VAL A 150 -5.59 14.74 2.18
C VAL A 150 -4.71 14.51 0.96
N SER A 151 -3.51 13.97 1.18
CA SER A 151 -2.55 13.72 0.10
C SER A 151 -2.82 12.40 -0.63
N ILE A 152 -2.40 12.33 -1.88
CA ILE A 152 -2.47 11.12 -2.72
C ILE A 152 -1.06 10.57 -2.95
N MET A 153 -0.77 9.40 -2.38
CA MET A 153 0.46 8.65 -2.61
C MET A 153 0.21 7.54 -3.63
N SER A 154 0.33 7.88 -4.92
CA SER A 154 -0.09 6.97 -5.97
C SER A 154 0.89 5.82 -6.19
N TYR A 155 0.37 4.61 -6.32
CA TYR A 155 1.11 3.51 -6.93
C TYR A 155 1.15 3.70 -8.44
N SER A 156 1.92 4.68 -8.93
CA SER A 156 2.04 4.98 -10.36
C SER A 156 2.86 3.91 -11.09
N VAL A 157 3.92 3.41 -10.45
CA VAL A 157 4.77 2.38 -11.03
C VAL A 157 4.58 1.08 -10.26
N LYS A 158 3.51 0.33 -10.60
CA LYS A 158 3.24 -1.00 -10.02
C LYS A 158 3.16 -2.09 -11.10
N PHE A 159 4.12 -3.00 -11.04
CA PHE A 159 4.22 -4.13 -11.98
C PHE A 159 3.41 -5.34 -11.54
N ALA A 160 3.04 -6.18 -12.52
CA ALA A 160 2.51 -7.53 -12.34
C ALA A 160 3.64 -8.48 -11.91
N SER A 161 4.04 -8.37 -10.64
CA SER A 161 5.24 -9.00 -10.11
C SER A 161 4.99 -10.35 -9.43
N ALA A 162 5.96 -11.27 -9.56
CA ALA A 162 5.99 -12.53 -8.83
C ALA A 162 6.34 -12.36 -7.33
N PHE A 163 6.83 -11.19 -6.92
CA PHE A 163 7.31 -10.95 -5.55
C PHE A 163 6.19 -10.59 -4.54
N TYR A 164 4.92 -10.70 -4.93
CA TYR A 164 3.76 -10.39 -4.05
C TYR A 164 3.20 -11.61 -3.30
N GLY A 165 3.76 -12.81 -3.48
CA GLY A 165 3.23 -14.05 -2.90
C GLY A 165 2.91 -13.96 -1.40
N PRO A 166 3.88 -13.61 -0.53
CA PRO A 166 3.62 -13.52 0.91
C PRO A 166 2.58 -12.47 1.31
N PHE A 167 2.42 -11.38 0.55
CA PHE A 167 1.35 -10.39 0.78
C PHE A 167 -0.03 -10.97 0.50
N ARG A 168 -0.18 -11.80 -0.55
CA ARG A 168 -1.46 -12.47 -0.85
C ARG A 168 -1.86 -13.47 0.24
N ASP A 169 -0.88 -14.06 0.92
CA ASP A 169 -1.12 -14.85 2.13
C ASP A 169 -1.54 -13.96 3.31
N ALA A 170 -0.92 -12.79 3.44
CA ALA A 170 -1.19 -11.83 4.50
C ALA A 170 -2.57 -11.15 4.40
N THR A 171 -3.18 -11.00 3.22
CA THR A 171 -4.47 -10.28 3.09
C THR A 171 -5.70 -11.19 2.98
N ASN A 172 -5.54 -12.51 3.15
CA ASN A 172 -6.61 -13.48 2.89
C ASN A 172 -7.32 -13.20 1.55
N ALA A 173 -6.53 -12.91 0.51
CA ALA A 173 -7.05 -12.56 -0.80
C ALA A 173 -7.99 -13.65 -1.31
N SER A 174 -9.22 -13.26 -1.70
CA SER A 174 -10.30 -14.18 -2.09
C SER A 174 -9.89 -15.09 -3.25
N ASN A 175 -9.03 -14.58 -4.13
CA ASN A 175 -8.41 -15.36 -5.20
C ASN A 175 -6.90 -15.07 -5.32
N LYS A 176 -6.09 -15.91 -4.66
CA LYS A 176 -4.62 -15.79 -4.66
C LYS A 176 -3.97 -16.05 -6.04
N THR A 177 -4.66 -16.73 -6.95
CA THR A 177 -4.16 -17.07 -8.29
C THR A 177 -4.66 -16.13 -9.38
N PHE A 178 -5.47 -15.13 -9.02
CA PHE A 178 -6.00 -14.17 -9.97
C PHE A 178 -4.89 -13.41 -10.71
N ASP A 179 -5.06 -13.31 -12.03
CA ASP A 179 -4.11 -12.68 -12.92
C ASP A 179 -4.41 -11.18 -13.08
N ARG A 180 -3.48 -10.36 -12.60
CA ARG A 180 -3.58 -8.90 -12.60
C ARG A 180 -2.87 -8.24 -13.78
N ARG A 181 -2.34 -9.02 -14.73
CA ARG A 181 -1.62 -8.50 -15.93
C ARG A 181 -2.47 -7.65 -16.88
N HIS A 182 -3.78 -7.58 -16.68
CA HIS A 182 -4.66 -6.71 -17.47
C HIS A 182 -4.65 -5.24 -17.00
N HIS A 183 -4.13 -4.95 -15.80
CA HIS A 183 -4.03 -3.60 -15.25
C HIS A 183 -2.68 -3.31 -14.60
N GLN A 184 -2.02 -4.30 -14.01
CA GLN A 184 -0.65 -4.16 -13.54
C GLN A 184 0.33 -4.29 -14.69
N MET A 185 1.32 -3.40 -14.72
CA MET A 185 2.26 -3.28 -15.85
C MET A 185 3.09 -4.53 -16.06
N ASN A 186 3.51 -4.75 -17.30
CA ASN A 186 4.47 -5.80 -17.62
C ASN A 186 5.87 -5.39 -17.12
N PRO A 187 6.57 -6.21 -16.32
CA PRO A 187 7.93 -5.92 -15.84
C PRO A 187 8.97 -5.58 -16.93
N ALA A 188 8.72 -5.93 -18.18
CA ALA A 188 9.60 -5.59 -19.31
C ALA A 188 9.36 -4.17 -19.87
N GLN A 189 8.30 -3.48 -19.48
CA GLN A 189 7.82 -2.26 -20.13
C GLN A 189 8.25 -1.00 -19.37
N ARG A 190 9.53 -0.63 -19.50
CA ARG A 190 10.06 0.59 -18.84
C ARG A 190 9.37 1.88 -19.30
N PHE A 191 9.05 2.00 -20.60
CA PHE A 191 8.47 3.23 -21.14
C PHE A 191 6.99 3.41 -20.75
N GLU A 192 6.29 2.30 -20.51
CA GLU A 192 4.96 2.31 -19.91
C GLU A 192 5.06 2.87 -18.49
N ALA A 193 5.97 2.36 -17.66
CA ALA A 193 6.17 2.86 -16.30
C ALA A 193 6.44 4.37 -16.21
N LEU A 194 7.27 4.91 -17.11
CA LEU A 194 7.51 6.36 -17.14
C LEU A 194 6.27 7.15 -17.56
N ARG A 195 5.48 6.63 -18.51
CA ARG A 195 4.23 7.26 -18.93
C ARG A 195 3.19 7.24 -17.81
N GLU A 196 3.03 6.11 -17.11
CA GLU A 196 2.12 6.02 -15.96
C GLU A 196 2.50 6.98 -14.82
N ALA A 197 3.81 7.14 -14.57
CA ALA A 197 4.30 8.12 -13.62
C ALA A 197 3.96 9.55 -14.03
N ASP A 198 4.18 9.91 -15.31
CA ASP A 198 3.86 11.24 -15.83
C ASP A 198 2.35 11.52 -15.76
N LEU A 199 1.49 10.54 -16.09
CA LEU A 199 0.04 10.66 -16.02
C LEU A 199 -0.44 10.94 -14.58
N ASP A 200 0.01 10.16 -13.60
CA ASP A 200 -0.38 10.36 -12.21
C ASP A 200 0.09 11.73 -11.66
N VAL A 201 1.25 12.23 -12.15
CA VAL A 201 1.71 13.59 -11.82
C VAL A 201 0.75 14.64 -12.39
N ASP A 202 0.38 14.50 -13.67
CA ASP A 202 -0.55 15.43 -14.35
C ASP A 202 -1.95 15.39 -13.74
N GLU A 203 -2.37 14.24 -13.21
CA GLU A 203 -3.65 14.04 -12.52
C GLU A 203 -3.68 14.60 -11.08
N GLY A 204 -2.52 14.99 -10.52
CA GLY A 204 -2.42 15.65 -9.22
C GLY A 204 -1.97 14.75 -8.07
N ALA A 205 -1.20 13.70 -8.33
CA ALA A 205 -0.58 12.93 -7.24
C ALA A 205 0.43 13.80 -6.47
N ASP A 206 0.48 13.64 -5.14
CA ASP A 206 1.47 14.33 -4.29
C ASP A 206 2.78 13.56 -4.20
N SER A 207 2.75 12.27 -4.52
CA SER A 207 3.94 11.41 -4.50
C SER A 207 3.74 10.12 -5.30
N ILE A 208 4.87 9.52 -5.70
CA ILE A 208 4.89 8.34 -6.58
C ILE A 208 5.49 7.16 -5.83
N ILE A 209 4.83 6.00 -5.87
CA ILE A 209 5.38 4.72 -5.42
C ILE A 209 5.92 3.92 -6.62
N VAL A 210 7.13 3.40 -6.46
CA VAL A 210 7.70 2.34 -7.31
C VAL A 210 7.62 0.99 -6.59
N LYS A 211 6.94 0.02 -7.20
CA LYS A 211 6.62 -1.30 -6.62
C LYS A 211 6.72 -2.43 -7.65
N PRO A 212 7.51 -3.49 -7.38
CA PRO A 212 8.47 -3.67 -6.29
C PRO A 212 9.69 -2.76 -6.41
N ILE A 213 10.41 -2.47 -5.33
CA ILE A 213 11.54 -1.53 -5.38
C ILE A 213 12.89 -2.16 -5.74
N THR A 214 13.24 -3.33 -5.19
CA THR A 214 14.62 -3.83 -5.26
C THR A 214 15.02 -4.17 -6.71
N HIS A 215 14.04 -4.52 -7.54
CA HIS A 215 14.24 -4.89 -8.95
C HIS A 215 13.96 -3.74 -9.93
N ASN A 216 13.67 -2.53 -9.44
CA ASN A 216 13.25 -1.39 -10.25
C ASN A 216 13.96 -0.09 -9.79
N LEU A 217 15.18 -0.20 -9.26
CA LEU A 217 15.97 0.97 -8.82
C LEU A 217 16.39 1.86 -10.01
N ASP A 218 16.54 1.27 -11.19
CA ASP A 218 16.71 1.99 -12.46
C ASP A 218 15.53 2.92 -12.75
N LEU A 219 14.30 2.44 -12.56
CA LEU A 219 13.10 3.25 -12.76
C LEU A 219 12.96 4.37 -11.72
N VAL A 220 13.43 4.19 -10.49
CA VAL A 220 13.48 5.28 -9.50
C VAL A 220 14.33 6.44 -10.01
N ILE A 221 15.50 6.12 -10.59
CA ILE A 221 16.41 7.13 -11.15
C ILE A 221 15.73 7.85 -12.32
N GLU A 222 15.17 7.11 -13.27
CA GLU A 222 14.52 7.69 -14.45
C GLU A 222 13.28 8.53 -14.09
N VAL A 223 12.46 8.09 -13.13
CA VAL A 223 11.32 8.89 -12.64
C VAL A 223 11.81 10.15 -11.92
N LYS A 224 12.92 10.07 -11.17
CA LYS A 224 13.47 11.24 -10.46
C LYS A 224 13.98 12.33 -11.42
N GLU A 225 14.36 11.97 -12.64
CA GLU A 225 14.74 12.91 -13.68
C GLU A 225 13.54 13.63 -14.33
N ARG A 226 12.31 13.13 -14.10
CA ARG A 226 11.08 13.64 -14.73
C ARG A 226 10.19 14.46 -13.80
N THR A 227 10.28 14.23 -12.49
CA THR A 227 9.42 14.90 -11.51
C THR A 227 10.16 15.33 -10.25
N GLU A 228 9.73 16.47 -9.69
CA GLU A 228 10.20 16.95 -8.40
C GLU A 228 9.53 16.23 -7.23
N LEU A 229 8.42 15.53 -7.48
CA LEU A 229 7.67 14.82 -6.44
C LEU A 229 8.56 13.82 -5.68
N PRO A 230 8.25 13.58 -4.39
CA PRO A 230 8.90 12.53 -3.63
C PRO A 230 8.57 11.15 -4.23
N ILE A 231 9.62 10.34 -4.37
CA ILE A 231 9.49 8.95 -4.82
C ILE A 231 9.59 8.03 -3.60
N ILE A 232 8.64 7.11 -3.48
CA ILE A 232 8.55 6.13 -2.41
C ILE A 232 8.89 4.76 -2.97
N GLY A 233 9.88 4.11 -2.37
CA GLY A 233 10.23 2.74 -2.69
C GLY A 233 9.42 1.76 -1.84
N TYR A 234 8.71 0.82 -2.45
CA TYR A 234 8.02 -0.25 -1.71
C TYR A 234 8.86 -1.53 -1.70
N GLN A 235 9.47 -1.86 -0.55
CA GLN A 235 10.07 -3.18 -0.32
C GLN A 235 8.97 -4.21 -0.07
N VAL A 236 8.69 -5.02 -1.08
CA VAL A 236 7.51 -5.89 -1.07
C VAL A 236 7.74 -7.14 -0.24
N SER A 237 6.64 -7.83 0.04
CA SER A 237 6.59 -9.01 0.90
C SER A 237 7.56 -10.12 0.49
N GLY A 238 7.73 -10.36 -0.82
CA GLY A 238 8.69 -11.34 -1.35
C GLY A 238 10.13 -10.93 -1.13
N GLU A 239 10.46 -9.66 -1.32
CA GLU A 239 11.82 -9.13 -1.09
C GLU A 239 12.19 -9.23 0.40
N TYR A 240 11.27 -8.85 1.29
CA TYR A 240 11.41 -9.04 2.73
C TYR A 240 11.65 -10.51 3.09
N SER A 241 10.75 -11.39 2.64
CA SER A 241 10.76 -12.81 3.00
C SER A 241 12.02 -13.51 2.48
N MET A 242 12.47 -13.18 1.27
CA MET A 242 13.73 -13.71 0.72
C MET A 242 14.93 -13.36 1.62
N LEU A 243 15.06 -12.08 2.02
CA LEU A 243 16.15 -11.65 2.89
C LEU A 243 16.03 -12.31 4.28
N LYS A 244 14.83 -12.31 4.87
CA LYS A 244 14.56 -12.88 6.19
C LYS A 244 14.92 -14.37 6.23
N GLN A 245 14.51 -15.13 5.22
CA GLN A 245 14.79 -16.56 5.10
C GLN A 245 16.27 -16.86 4.86
N ALA A 246 16.97 -16.03 4.08
CA ALA A 246 18.41 -16.15 3.90
C ALA A 246 19.17 -15.90 5.22
N ALA A 247 18.76 -14.88 5.98
CA ALA A 247 19.29 -14.56 7.30
C ALA A 247 19.05 -15.68 8.32
N LEU A 248 17.83 -16.23 8.39
CA LEU A 248 17.50 -17.36 9.28
C LEU A 248 18.34 -18.60 9.01
N LYS A 249 18.84 -18.76 7.78
CA LYS A 249 19.76 -19.84 7.38
C LYS A 249 21.24 -19.49 7.55
N GLY A 250 21.56 -18.30 8.05
CA GLY A 250 22.93 -17.82 8.21
C GLY A 250 23.67 -17.54 6.91
N ILE A 251 22.96 -17.37 5.78
CA ILE A 251 23.57 -17.07 4.47
C ILE A 251 24.08 -15.62 4.43
N VAL A 252 23.34 -14.71 5.07
CA VAL A 252 23.67 -13.29 5.18
C VAL A 252 23.51 -12.83 6.63
N ASN A 253 24.24 -11.80 7.02
CA ASN A 253 23.93 -11.06 8.23
C ASN A 253 22.67 -10.21 7.98
N GLU A 254 21.62 -10.43 8.76
CA GLU A 254 20.32 -9.77 8.54
C GLU A 254 20.42 -8.24 8.59
N LYS A 255 21.08 -7.72 9.63
CA LYS A 255 21.21 -6.29 9.88
C LYS A 255 21.98 -5.60 8.77
N ASP A 256 23.13 -6.16 8.40
CA ASP A 256 23.95 -5.58 7.34
C ASP A 256 23.22 -5.64 5.99
N ALA A 257 22.52 -6.74 5.71
CA ALA A 257 21.79 -6.92 4.46
C ALA A 257 20.62 -5.95 4.30
N PHE A 258 19.73 -5.80 5.30
CA PHE A 258 18.62 -4.85 5.15
C PHE A 258 19.12 -3.40 5.13
N ASN A 259 20.20 -3.08 5.85
CA ASN A 259 20.83 -1.75 5.79
C ASN A 259 21.33 -1.44 4.39
N GLU A 260 22.04 -2.38 3.74
CA GLU A 260 22.54 -2.20 2.38
C GLU A 260 21.41 -2.01 1.36
N VAL A 261 20.30 -2.75 1.54
CA VAL A 261 19.10 -2.61 0.74
C VAL A 261 18.51 -1.19 0.88
N PHE A 262 18.35 -0.69 2.11
CA PHE A 262 17.84 0.67 2.36
C PHE A 262 18.77 1.75 1.79
N ILE A 263 20.09 1.59 1.96
CA ILE A 263 21.09 2.49 1.36
C ILE A 263 20.94 2.50 -0.17
N SER A 264 20.73 1.34 -0.79
CA SER A 264 20.54 1.24 -2.25
C SER A 264 19.27 1.95 -2.73
N MET A 265 18.16 1.83 -2.00
CA MET A 265 16.93 2.58 -2.29
C MET A 265 17.13 4.09 -2.15
N LYS A 266 17.79 4.54 -1.06
CA LYS A 266 18.12 5.96 -0.85
C LYS A 266 19.05 6.50 -1.93
N ARG A 267 20.07 5.73 -2.32
CA ARG A 267 21.02 6.08 -3.40
C ARG A 267 20.32 6.22 -4.75
N ALA A 268 19.33 5.38 -5.04
CA ALA A 268 18.56 5.46 -6.28
C ALA A 268 17.65 6.69 -6.35
N GLY A 269 17.34 7.32 -5.21
CA GLY A 269 16.54 8.55 -5.16
C GLY A 269 15.22 8.42 -4.39
N CYS A 270 14.97 7.30 -3.70
CA CYS A 270 13.78 7.17 -2.85
C CYS A 270 13.81 8.20 -1.71
N SER A 271 12.82 9.07 -1.64
CA SER A 271 12.61 10.01 -0.54
C SER A 271 12.17 9.29 0.73
N LYS A 272 11.26 8.31 0.59
CA LYS A 272 10.74 7.47 1.67
C LYS A 272 10.74 6.00 1.24
N ILE A 273 10.64 5.09 2.20
CA ILE A 273 10.65 3.65 1.97
C ILE A 273 9.49 3.03 2.77
N ILE A 274 8.65 2.24 2.09
CA ILE A 274 7.67 1.36 2.73
C ILE A 274 8.33 -0.01 2.86
N SER A 275 8.42 -0.54 4.08
CA SER A 275 9.11 -1.81 4.34
C SER A 275 8.61 -2.47 5.62
N TYR A 276 8.60 -3.80 5.60
CA TYR A 276 8.36 -4.64 6.79
C TYR A 276 9.55 -4.65 7.77
N TYR A 277 10.74 -4.18 7.36
CA TYR A 277 11.90 -3.96 8.22
C TYR A 277 11.90 -2.58 8.90
N ALA A 278 10.82 -1.80 8.78
CA ALA A 278 10.78 -0.41 9.27
C ALA A 278 11.17 -0.29 10.75
N LYS A 279 10.65 -1.17 11.62
CA LYS A 279 10.99 -1.16 13.05
C LYS A 279 12.43 -1.58 13.29
N GLU A 280 12.93 -2.57 12.56
CA GLU A 280 14.31 -3.03 12.67
C GLU A 280 15.33 -1.97 12.25
N ILE A 281 15.09 -1.25 11.13
CA ILE A 281 15.97 -0.16 10.71
C ILE A 281 15.93 1.00 11.69
N ALA A 282 14.76 1.35 12.22
CA ALA A 282 14.60 2.47 13.13
C ALA A 282 15.44 2.31 14.42
N LYS A 283 15.58 1.08 14.92
CA LYS A 283 16.45 0.74 16.08
C LYS A 283 17.94 0.86 15.82
N THR A 284 18.34 1.12 14.57
CA THR A 284 19.74 1.19 14.15
C THR A 284 20.16 2.58 13.68
N LEU A 285 19.22 3.53 13.60
CA LEU A 285 19.44 4.94 13.28
C LEU A 285 19.65 5.77 14.56
#